data_AF-A0A9N9N001-F1
#
_entry.id   AF-A0A9N9N001-F1
#
_cell.length_a   1.000
_cell.length_b   1.000
_cell.length_c   1.000
_cell.angle_alpha   90.00
_cell.angle_beta   90.00
_cell.angle_gamma   90.00
#
_symmetry.space_group_name_H-M   'P 1'
#
loop_
_entity.id
_entity.type
_entity.pdbx_description
1 polymer ?
#
loop_
_entity_poly.entity_id
_entity_poly.type
_entity_poly.pdbx_seq_one_letter_code
_entity_poly.pdbx_strand_id
1 'polypeptide(L)'
;MMKSMMEDIVKKQESQASLPDQLMIKSTTSSTKSSVPGQQKVTRVQPLHPPKKKTYVKLKPKTTVKKHYFTSGYGINESNAKDVSKEPSPFKYPEDLEEFAHKVMTKAWRNDIRIKELKVKCSQKPSYKDRQKQDLLHRLYVEEPTINSMKTILDIAPEYFKVTEGRPIPDRLDIKKYIDTVRDTLRTKIVNGYREDDIMLIEENLLLEQKLIDSIKENYNRYVNIFEEFLYRDHTSSMLLLRESDAAAGEAYTKYAEYKAVAKKYGAARSSLYNSEEKWRNCQMYEKFLFLVSPFGWRVQRQDHLSEGDEEQEENIFGKYQLSMGGEEISLTDLLSKLQEDTAQDKSPELYFTDPEQLLDVFRFMEMQNLNSLLHSEELALPLQQVRDGMRRSEEMFDAEIENLKEIIDKLEGGINWEEERAKYLEDLALKLIGNEFKKLVMDDEVLNLHVFVEDVYETRIGPNDANLSIAEMMKGIEGRYRHELLMLDKVPADQVATLERGCYAEQMMVMRLAEKAAKQYAELEQLTYRLNRAFAPPYKKTKSKELKKRSPPLAQRHQRAAPPRELTDFEAEYLEYFTDYCKYSDDVRDYVIQVVDNTKKEEKTIPDDDEQENDE
;
A
#
# COMPACT_ATOMS: atom_id res chain seq x y z
N MET A 1 -24.48 -54.55 49.85
CA MET A 1 -24.97 -54.25 51.22
C MET A 1 -23.84 -54.02 52.25
N MET A 2 -22.62 -53.66 51.83
CA MET A 2 -21.58 -53.06 52.70
C MET A 2 -20.81 -51.99 51.90
N LYS A 3 -21.52 -50.92 51.55
CA LYS A 3 -20.96 -49.69 50.94
C LYS A 3 -21.77 -48.44 51.34
N SER A 4 -22.45 -48.53 52.49
CA SER A 4 -23.43 -47.58 53.04
C SER A 4 -23.35 -47.54 54.57
N MET A 5 -22.16 -47.82 55.13
CA MET A 5 -21.90 -47.94 56.57
C MET A 5 -20.55 -47.31 56.98
N MET A 6 -19.98 -46.45 56.13
CA MET A 6 -18.68 -45.80 56.35
C MET A 6 -18.68 -44.28 56.07
N GLU A 7 -19.86 -43.63 56.03
CA GLU A 7 -19.97 -42.16 55.97
C GLU A 7 -20.73 -41.54 57.17
N ASP A 8 -21.30 -42.34 58.08
CA ASP A 8 -22.18 -41.86 59.16
C ASP A 8 -21.50 -41.64 60.53
N ILE A 9 -20.17 -41.71 60.64
CA ILE A 9 -19.43 -41.56 61.92
C ILE A 9 -18.54 -40.30 61.93
N VAL A 10 -19.12 -39.14 61.59
CA VAL A 10 -18.49 -37.82 61.84
C VAL A 10 -19.45 -36.80 62.50
N LYS A 11 -20.75 -37.11 62.67
CA LYS A 11 -21.71 -36.17 63.30
C LYS A 11 -22.78 -36.81 64.19
N LYS A 12 -22.50 -36.95 65.49
CA LYS A 12 -23.46 -36.58 66.55
C LYS A 12 -22.87 -36.57 67.97
N GLN A 13 -22.88 -35.37 68.55
CA GLN A 13 -22.97 -34.95 69.97
C GLN A 13 -22.01 -33.77 70.18
N GLU A 14 -22.40 -32.58 70.67
CA GLU A 14 -23.67 -31.89 70.95
C GLU A 14 -23.34 -30.39 70.68
N SER A 15 -24.06 -29.56 69.93
CA SER A 15 -25.48 -29.13 69.94
C SER A 15 -25.90 -28.27 71.14
N GLN A 16 -26.28 -27.02 70.84
CA GLN A 16 -27.00 -26.02 71.67
C GLN A 16 -26.13 -25.27 72.72
N ALA A 17 -26.38 -24.00 73.08
CA ALA A 17 -27.43 -23.04 72.71
C ALA A 17 -26.85 -21.59 72.65
N SER A 18 -27.18 -20.76 71.65
CA SER A 18 -28.23 -19.71 71.65
C SER A 18 -27.80 -18.29 72.08
N LEU A 19 -27.89 -17.34 71.14
CA LEU A 19 -28.15 -15.90 71.35
C LEU A 19 -29.50 -15.69 72.11
N PRO A 20 -29.71 -14.55 72.82
CA PRO A 20 -30.32 -13.38 72.15
C PRO A 20 -29.91 -11.97 72.63
N ASP A 21 -30.36 -10.99 71.85
CA ASP A 21 -30.25 -9.52 71.94
C ASP A 21 -30.48 -8.82 73.28
N GLN A 22 -29.79 -7.68 73.49
CA GLN A 22 -30.38 -6.32 73.58
C GLN A 22 -29.28 -5.23 73.69
N LEU A 23 -29.02 -4.45 72.63
CA LEU A 23 -29.64 -3.16 72.23
C LEU A 23 -29.11 -1.87 72.92
N MET A 24 -28.41 -1.08 72.09
CA MET A 24 -28.37 0.40 72.00
C MET A 24 -28.04 1.29 73.21
N ILE A 25 -26.97 2.09 73.05
CA ILE A 25 -27.06 3.55 73.27
C ILE A 25 -26.59 4.28 72.00
N LYS A 26 -27.33 5.32 71.60
CA LYS A 26 -27.06 6.19 70.44
C LYS A 26 -26.46 7.53 70.89
N SER A 27 -25.56 8.10 70.10
CA SER A 27 -25.50 9.54 69.75
C SER A 27 -24.23 9.76 68.90
N THR A 28 -24.19 10.41 67.74
CA THR A 28 -24.91 11.57 67.17
C THR A 28 -24.81 12.84 68.01
N THR A 29 -23.78 13.65 67.76
CA THR A 29 -23.95 15.10 67.66
C THR A 29 -23.28 15.62 66.40
N SER A 30 -23.94 16.59 65.79
CA SER A 30 -23.53 17.27 64.57
C SER A 30 -22.87 18.62 64.90
N SER A 31 -22.14 19.16 63.93
CA SER A 31 -22.06 20.60 63.59
C SER A 31 -22.19 21.62 64.73
N THR A 32 -21.17 22.47 64.93
CA THR A 32 -21.22 23.87 64.46
C THR A 32 -19.93 24.66 64.75
N LYS A 33 -19.64 25.60 63.83
CA LYS A 33 -19.18 26.98 64.00
C LYS A 33 -18.26 27.38 65.18
N SER A 34 -17.38 28.35 64.87
CA SER A 34 -17.02 29.53 65.71
C SER A 34 -16.25 29.22 67.02
N SER A 35 -15.08 29.78 67.31
CA SER A 35 -14.77 31.21 67.55
C SER A 35 -14.10 31.36 68.93
N VAL A 36 -12.78 31.62 68.94
CA VAL A 36 -12.14 32.77 69.65
C VAL A 36 -12.39 32.88 71.17
N PRO A 37 -11.33 32.81 72.01
CA PRO A 37 -10.45 33.98 72.24
C PRO A 37 -8.95 33.61 72.40
N GLY A 38 -7.99 34.54 72.55
CA GLY A 38 -8.10 35.99 72.53
C GLY A 38 -6.72 36.67 72.43
N GLN A 39 -6.65 37.62 71.51
CA GLN A 39 -5.78 38.80 71.42
C GLN A 39 -4.87 39.16 72.63
N GLN A 40 -3.57 39.26 72.35
CA GLN A 40 -2.80 40.52 72.50
C GLN A 40 -2.01 40.69 71.17
N LYS A 41 -2.18 41.72 70.32
CA LYS A 41 -1.84 43.15 70.46
C LYS A 41 -0.33 43.33 70.76
N VAL A 42 0.53 44.06 70.02
CA VAL A 42 0.46 45.03 68.88
C VAL A 42 1.79 44.79 68.07
N THR A 43 2.00 45.05 66.76
CA THR A 43 1.91 46.33 66.01
C THR A 43 1.89 46.17 64.47
N ARG A 44 1.18 47.11 63.82
CA ARG A 44 1.14 47.50 62.38
C ARG A 44 2.58 47.74 61.83
N VAL A 45 2.91 47.71 60.53
CA VAL A 45 2.34 48.45 59.38
C VAL A 45 2.44 47.65 58.04
N GLN A 46 1.72 48.12 57.02
CA GLN A 46 1.27 47.45 55.79
C GLN A 46 2.23 47.50 54.56
N PRO A 47 1.92 46.76 53.46
CA PRO A 47 2.87 46.42 52.39
C PRO A 47 2.76 47.26 51.11
N LEU A 48 3.71 47.03 50.19
CA LEU A 48 3.57 47.35 48.76
C LEU A 48 3.53 46.06 47.92
N HIS A 49 2.73 46.06 46.85
CA HIS A 49 2.42 44.88 46.04
C HIS A 49 3.59 44.38 45.17
N PRO A 50 3.62 43.07 44.82
CA PRO A 50 4.76 42.46 44.13
C PRO A 50 4.61 42.43 42.59
N PRO A 51 5.73 42.56 41.86
CA PRO A 51 5.86 41.99 40.52
C PRO A 51 6.87 40.82 40.50
N LYS A 52 6.31 39.61 40.34
CA LYS A 52 6.80 38.38 39.69
C LYS A 52 8.33 38.13 39.61
N LYS A 53 8.71 36.96 40.13
CA LYS A 53 10.05 36.34 40.16
C LYS A 53 10.79 36.42 38.81
N LYS A 54 12.02 36.92 38.82
CA LYS A 54 13.01 36.72 37.73
C LYS A 54 13.62 35.33 37.88
N THR A 55 13.35 34.42 36.95
CA THR A 55 14.08 33.15 36.83
C THR A 55 15.37 33.37 36.05
N TYR A 56 16.51 32.96 36.61
CA TYR A 56 17.79 32.93 35.91
C TYR A 56 17.71 31.92 34.76
N VAL A 57 17.84 32.41 33.51
CA VAL A 57 17.80 31.57 32.31
C VAL A 57 19.14 30.89 32.14
N LYS A 58 19.14 29.54 32.15
CA LYS A 58 20.32 28.71 31.91
C LYS A 58 20.93 29.03 30.55
N LEU A 59 22.26 29.23 30.51
CA LEU A 59 23.02 29.40 29.26
C LEU A 59 22.83 28.17 28.36
N LYS A 60 22.52 28.42 27.08
CA LYS A 60 22.31 27.35 26.08
C LYS A 60 23.65 26.75 25.63
N PRO A 61 23.72 25.44 25.33
CA PRO A 61 24.92 24.83 24.74
C PRO A 61 25.20 25.38 23.33
N LYS A 62 26.46 25.34 22.90
CA LYS A 62 26.90 25.75 21.55
C LYS A 62 26.12 24.96 20.47
N THR A 63 25.54 25.67 19.52
CA THR A 63 24.90 25.09 18.32
C THR A 63 25.92 24.57 17.32
N THR A 64 25.64 23.45 16.67
CA THR A 64 26.42 22.96 15.53
C THR A 64 26.18 23.84 14.30
N VAL A 65 27.24 24.10 13.53
CA VAL A 65 27.18 24.92 12.31
C VAL A 65 26.68 24.04 11.16
N LYS A 66 25.53 24.38 10.57
CA LYS A 66 25.11 23.86 9.26
C LYS A 66 25.80 24.69 8.16
N LYS A 67 26.29 24.02 7.11
CA LYS A 67 26.78 24.69 5.90
C LYS A 67 25.58 25.06 5.02
N HIS A 68 25.66 26.19 4.33
CA HIS A 68 24.67 26.63 3.34
C HIS A 68 25.38 26.81 1.99
N TYR A 69 24.75 26.39 0.91
CA TYR A 69 25.24 26.60 -0.46
C TYR A 69 24.46 27.72 -1.17
N PHE A 70 25.03 28.26 -2.25
CA PHE A 70 24.52 29.45 -2.94
C PHE A 70 23.06 29.34 -3.45
N THR A 71 22.60 28.11 -3.71
CA THR A 71 21.24 27.81 -4.19
C THR A 71 20.22 27.59 -3.07
N SER A 72 20.64 27.36 -1.82
CA SER A 72 19.76 27.01 -0.70
C SER A 72 18.98 28.23 -0.18
N GLY A 73 17.95 28.65 -0.91
CA GLY A 73 17.06 29.75 -0.53
C GLY A 73 16.08 30.24 -1.59
N TYR A 74 16.34 30.01 -2.88
CA TYR A 74 15.51 30.57 -3.98
C TYR A 74 14.36 29.68 -4.47
N GLY A 75 14.17 28.48 -3.91
CA GLY A 75 13.09 27.57 -4.32
C GLY A 75 13.23 27.07 -5.76
N ILE A 76 14.46 27.02 -6.27
CA ILE A 76 14.78 26.46 -7.58
C ILE A 76 14.70 24.94 -7.43
N ASN A 77 13.79 24.33 -8.19
CA ASN A 77 13.63 22.89 -8.35
C ASN A 77 13.87 22.56 -9.83
N GLU A 78 14.04 21.28 -10.17
CA GLU A 78 14.26 20.82 -11.55
C GLU A 78 13.24 21.37 -12.57
N SER A 79 11.99 21.54 -12.17
CA SER A 79 10.90 22.00 -13.06
C SER A 79 11.01 23.44 -13.56
N ASN A 80 11.85 24.29 -12.93
CA ASN A 80 11.97 25.73 -13.25
C ASN A 80 13.28 26.09 -13.97
N ALA A 81 14.11 25.11 -14.34
CA ALA A 81 15.37 25.35 -15.04
C ALA A 81 15.18 25.62 -16.54
N LYS A 82 16.01 26.50 -17.12
CA LYS A 82 16.07 26.76 -18.57
C LYS A 82 17.33 26.15 -19.19
N ASP A 83 17.14 25.54 -20.36
CA ASP A 83 18.19 24.95 -21.18
C ASP A 83 18.53 25.88 -22.36
N VAL A 84 19.79 26.31 -22.43
CA VAL A 84 20.28 27.34 -23.37
C VAL A 84 20.45 26.81 -24.80
N SER A 85 20.35 25.50 -25.01
CA SER A 85 20.74 24.83 -26.26
C SER A 85 19.77 24.95 -27.46
N LYS A 86 18.67 25.73 -27.36
CA LYS A 86 17.47 25.57 -28.24
C LYS A 86 16.89 26.84 -28.92
N GLU A 87 17.57 27.99 -28.95
CA GLU A 87 17.01 29.27 -29.46
C GLU A 87 17.68 29.79 -30.78
N PRO A 88 16.94 30.43 -31.73
CA PRO A 88 17.47 30.87 -33.03
C PRO A 88 18.19 32.25 -33.03
N SER A 89 19.09 32.46 -34.01
CA SER A 89 20.00 33.63 -34.08
C SER A 89 19.33 34.94 -34.56
N PRO A 90 19.57 36.11 -33.91
CA PRO A 90 18.95 37.41 -34.27
C PRO A 90 19.39 38.11 -35.58
N PHE A 91 20.16 37.50 -36.49
CA PHE A 91 20.89 38.24 -37.56
C PHE A 91 20.71 37.66 -39.00
N LYS A 92 19.53 37.82 -39.65
CA LYS A 92 19.25 37.35 -41.04
C LYS A 92 18.28 38.29 -41.82
N TYR A 93 18.31 38.32 -43.17
CA TYR A 93 17.57 39.24 -44.09
C TYR A 93 16.71 38.52 -45.18
N PRO A 94 15.78 39.21 -45.91
CA PRO A 94 14.83 38.67 -46.92
C PRO A 94 15.08 39.06 -48.42
N GLU A 95 14.22 38.62 -49.37
CA GLU A 95 14.42 38.64 -50.85
C GLU A 95 13.56 39.67 -51.67
N ASP A 96 13.92 39.89 -52.95
CA ASP A 96 13.47 41.01 -53.81
C ASP A 96 12.00 40.95 -54.31
N LEU A 97 11.50 39.79 -54.75
CA LEU A 97 10.09 39.67 -55.21
C LEU A 97 9.09 39.94 -54.08
N GLU A 98 9.53 39.76 -52.83
CA GLU A 98 8.74 40.03 -51.64
C GLU A 98 8.87 41.47 -51.14
N GLU A 99 9.63 42.35 -51.80
CA GLU A 99 9.97 43.67 -51.25
C GLU A 99 8.72 44.54 -50.97
N PHE A 100 7.72 44.49 -51.85
CA PHE A 100 6.42 45.15 -51.65
C PHE A 100 5.66 44.57 -50.44
N ALA A 101 5.70 43.25 -50.24
CA ALA A 101 5.02 42.57 -49.15
C ALA A 101 5.74 42.74 -47.79
N HIS A 102 7.08 42.62 -47.75
CA HIS A 102 7.88 42.77 -46.54
C HIS A 102 7.83 44.20 -45.97
N LYS A 103 7.77 45.22 -46.86
CA LYS A 103 7.52 46.62 -46.48
C LYS A 103 6.15 46.82 -45.83
N VAL A 104 5.14 46.03 -46.21
CA VAL A 104 3.81 46.04 -45.58
C VAL A 104 3.82 45.27 -44.24
N MET A 105 4.46 44.10 -44.18
CA MET A 105 4.39 43.17 -43.03
C MET A 105 5.20 43.57 -41.79
N THR A 106 6.40 44.16 -41.95
CA THR A 106 7.22 44.59 -40.80
C THR A 106 6.54 45.63 -39.90
N LYS A 107 5.59 46.39 -40.46
CA LYS A 107 4.74 47.34 -39.73
C LYS A 107 3.74 46.62 -38.79
N ALA A 108 3.32 45.41 -39.12
CA ALA A 108 2.41 44.60 -38.31
C ALA A 108 3.10 44.00 -37.07
N TRP A 109 4.23 43.31 -37.23
CA TRP A 109 4.92 42.63 -36.11
C TRP A 109 5.30 43.55 -34.94
N ARG A 110 5.71 44.79 -35.25
CA ARG A 110 6.03 45.80 -34.22
C ARG A 110 4.80 46.20 -33.39
N ASN A 111 3.61 46.12 -33.98
CA ASN A 111 2.35 46.37 -33.28
C ASN A 111 2.02 45.22 -32.31
N ASP A 112 2.28 43.95 -32.68
CA ASP A 112 1.95 42.80 -31.83
C ASP A 112 2.74 42.75 -30.51
N ILE A 113 4.05 43.06 -30.56
CA ILE A 113 4.88 43.15 -29.35
C ILE A 113 4.36 44.27 -28.43
N ARG A 114 4.02 45.42 -29.00
CA ARG A 114 3.41 46.55 -28.28
C ARG A 114 2.06 46.16 -27.64
N ILE A 115 1.23 45.40 -28.36
CA ILE A 115 -0.05 44.89 -27.84
C ILE A 115 0.17 43.92 -26.65
N LYS A 116 1.22 43.09 -26.67
CA LYS A 116 1.57 42.21 -25.54
C LYS A 116 2.02 43.02 -24.31
N GLU A 117 2.90 44.01 -24.46
CA GLU A 117 3.38 44.84 -23.33
C GLU A 117 2.29 45.75 -22.73
N LEU A 118 1.30 46.16 -23.52
CA LEU A 118 0.14 46.93 -23.05
C LEU A 118 -0.76 46.13 -22.09
N LYS A 119 -0.73 44.78 -22.12
CA LYS A 119 -1.52 43.91 -21.23
C LYS A 119 -0.96 43.79 -19.81
N VAL A 120 0.31 44.13 -19.58
CA VAL A 120 0.99 43.96 -18.28
C VAL A 120 0.77 45.15 -17.35
N LYS A 121 0.59 44.90 -16.04
CA LYS A 121 0.44 45.94 -15.00
C LYS A 121 1.70 46.81 -14.90
N CYS A 122 1.53 48.11 -14.70
CA CYS A 122 2.63 49.10 -14.71
C CYS A 122 3.82 48.72 -13.79
N SER A 123 3.55 48.29 -12.55
CA SER A 123 4.59 47.89 -11.58
C SER A 123 5.31 46.57 -11.89
N GLN A 124 4.86 45.83 -12.90
CA GLN A 124 5.44 44.56 -13.35
C GLN A 124 6.05 44.68 -14.77
N LYS A 125 6.01 45.88 -15.38
CA LYS A 125 6.68 46.11 -16.66
C LYS A 125 8.19 46.11 -16.41
N PRO A 126 8.96 45.22 -17.07
CA PRO A 126 10.39 45.13 -16.82
C PRO A 126 11.09 46.41 -17.28
N SER A 127 11.88 47.01 -16.39
CA SER A 127 12.78 48.09 -16.76
C SER A 127 13.82 47.57 -17.76
N TYR A 128 14.46 48.48 -18.50
CA TYR A 128 15.49 48.11 -19.49
C TYR A 128 16.58 47.21 -18.89
N LYS A 129 17.00 47.48 -17.64
CA LYS A 129 17.98 46.65 -16.91
C LYS A 129 17.42 45.31 -16.43
N ASP A 130 16.11 45.20 -16.20
CA ASP A 130 15.48 43.95 -15.76
C ASP A 130 15.36 42.97 -16.93
N ARG A 131 15.02 43.48 -18.13
CA ARG A 131 14.99 42.70 -19.39
C ARG A 131 16.31 41.95 -19.66
N GLN A 132 17.44 42.47 -19.16
CA GLN A 132 18.76 41.86 -19.30
C GLN A 132 19.13 40.87 -18.19
N LYS A 133 18.43 40.86 -17.05
CA LYS A 133 18.85 40.10 -15.83
C LYS A 133 17.90 39.00 -15.37
N GLN A 134 16.66 38.97 -15.85
CA GLN A 134 15.63 38.03 -15.38
C GLN A 134 15.94 36.54 -15.57
N ASP A 135 16.95 36.19 -16.38
CA ASP A 135 17.17 34.81 -16.85
C ASP A 135 18.39 34.09 -16.24
N LEU A 136 19.16 34.75 -15.35
CA LEU A 136 20.48 34.27 -14.94
C LEU A 136 20.47 33.11 -13.93
N LEU A 137 19.54 33.12 -12.96
CA LEU A 137 19.48 32.14 -11.86
C LEU A 137 18.83 30.81 -12.25
N HIS A 138 18.01 30.79 -13.30
CA HIS A 138 17.33 29.58 -13.80
C HIS A 138 18.29 28.59 -14.51
N ARG A 139 19.61 28.74 -14.33
CA ARG A 139 20.68 28.04 -15.06
C ARG A 139 21.65 27.24 -14.15
N LEU A 140 21.44 27.16 -12.81
CA LEU A 140 22.44 26.66 -11.82
C LEU A 140 21.82 25.95 -10.55
N TYR A 141 21.84 24.60 -10.39
CA TYR A 141 21.14 23.84 -9.28
C TYR A 141 21.82 22.48 -8.83
N VAL A 142 21.74 22.02 -7.54
CA VAL A 142 22.46 20.84 -6.86
C VAL A 142 21.79 20.31 -5.50
N GLU A 143 22.12 19.10 -4.93
CA GLU A 143 21.38 18.27 -3.86
C GLU A 143 22.21 17.59 -2.63
N GLU A 144 21.63 17.02 -1.50
CA GLU A 144 22.31 16.58 -0.17
C GLU A 144 21.74 15.37 0.79
N PRO A 145 22.50 14.70 1.78
CA PRO A 145 22.09 13.53 2.72
C PRO A 145 22.37 13.51 4.34
N THR A 146 22.06 12.45 5.20
CA THR A 146 21.96 12.43 6.78
C THR A 146 22.23 11.11 7.72
N ILE A 147 22.50 11.13 9.11
CA ILE A 147 22.87 9.97 10.13
C ILE A 147 22.63 10.14 11.76
N ASN A 148 22.70 9.11 12.73
CA ASN A 148 22.50 9.07 14.30
C ASN A 148 23.22 7.93 15.27
N SER A 149 23.22 7.93 16.69
CA SER A 149 23.93 6.93 17.70
C SER A 149 23.52 6.72 19.27
N MET A 150 24.11 5.81 20.16
CA MET A 150 23.67 5.34 21.60
C MET A 150 24.73 4.92 22.79
N LYS A 151 24.38 4.33 24.02
CA LYS A 151 25.21 4.13 25.35
C LYS A 151 24.98 2.85 26.32
N THR A 152 25.82 2.55 27.37
CA THR A 152 25.84 1.32 28.33
C THR A 152 26.23 1.48 29.87
N ILE A 153 26.58 0.38 30.64
CA ILE A 153 26.54 0.17 32.14
C ILE A 153 27.93 -0.02 32.86
N LEU A 154 28.48 0.90 33.69
CA LEU A 154 29.77 0.64 34.43
C LEU A 154 30.16 1.49 35.70
N ASP A 155 29.25 2.18 36.40
CA ASP A 155 29.61 3.22 37.43
C ASP A 155 29.32 2.86 38.93
N ILE A 156 30.10 3.38 39.91
CA ILE A 156 30.08 3.00 41.37
C ILE A 156 29.99 4.22 42.36
N ALA A 157 29.57 4.02 43.62
CA ALA A 157 29.19 5.02 44.64
C ALA A 157 30.23 5.32 45.78
N PRO A 158 30.11 6.43 46.58
CA PRO A 158 31.28 7.09 47.20
C PRO A 158 31.56 6.94 48.71
N GLU A 159 30.72 6.35 49.56
CA GLU A 159 30.94 6.39 51.04
C GLU A 159 32.01 5.43 51.59
N TYR A 160 32.48 4.50 50.76
CA TYR A 160 33.47 3.47 51.09
C TYR A 160 34.77 4.01 51.73
N PHE A 161 35.16 5.24 51.39
CA PHE A 161 36.48 5.80 51.72
C PHE A 161 36.65 6.38 53.14
N LYS A 162 35.58 6.55 53.94
CA LYS A 162 35.73 7.15 55.30
C LYS A 162 36.18 6.18 56.39
N VAL A 163 35.77 4.91 56.30
CA VAL A 163 36.18 3.88 57.27
C VAL A 163 37.65 3.49 57.06
N THR A 164 38.15 3.64 55.83
CA THR A 164 39.56 3.43 55.48
C THR A 164 40.52 4.53 55.98
N GLU A 165 40.05 5.57 56.70
CA GLU A 165 40.86 6.75 57.10
C GLU A 165 41.12 6.94 58.64
N GLY A 166 40.54 6.12 59.53
CA GLY A 166 40.84 5.93 60.99
C GLY A 166 41.32 7.10 61.92
N ARG A 167 40.50 7.54 62.91
CA ARG A 167 40.86 8.56 63.96
C ARG A 167 40.27 8.29 65.40
N PRO A 168 40.92 8.64 66.56
CA PRO A 168 40.52 8.27 67.98
C PRO A 168 40.18 9.41 69.03
N ILE A 169 40.01 9.11 70.37
CA ILE A 169 39.34 9.93 71.48
C ILE A 169 39.91 9.74 72.96
N PRO A 170 39.79 10.67 73.99
CA PRO A 170 40.39 10.61 75.39
C PRO A 170 39.49 10.91 76.68
N ASP A 171 39.99 10.79 77.96
CA ASP A 171 39.23 10.88 79.29
C ASP A 171 40.02 11.17 80.68
N ARG A 172 39.40 11.38 81.92
CA ARG A 172 40.01 11.65 83.33
C ARG A 172 39.15 11.31 84.67
N LEU A 173 39.67 11.45 85.95
CA LEU A 173 39.12 10.91 87.28
C LEU A 173 39.12 11.81 88.61
N ASP A 174 38.47 11.39 89.76
CA ASP A 174 38.05 12.24 90.95
C ASP A 174 37.86 11.59 92.40
N ILE A 175 37.86 12.39 93.52
CA ILE A 175 37.98 11.97 94.99
C ILE A 175 36.71 11.50 95.73
N LYS A 176 35.52 12.10 95.53
CA LYS A 176 34.31 11.86 96.38
C LYS A 176 33.98 10.37 96.57
N LYS A 177 34.31 9.59 95.53
CA LYS A 177 34.25 8.14 95.43
C LYS A 177 34.73 7.39 96.68
N TYR A 178 35.73 7.90 97.42
CA TYR A 178 36.25 7.17 98.59
C TYR A 178 35.29 7.13 99.80
N ILE A 179 34.63 8.24 100.14
CA ILE A 179 33.68 8.27 101.27
C ILE A 179 32.46 7.39 100.98
N ASP A 180 32.07 7.31 99.70
CA ASP A 180 31.01 6.41 99.26
C ASP A 180 31.41 4.94 99.49
N THR A 181 32.65 4.52 99.16
CA THR A 181 33.08 3.12 99.38
C THR A 181 32.94 2.64 100.82
N VAL A 182 33.27 3.45 101.84
CA VAL A 182 33.14 3.04 103.25
C VAL A 182 31.65 2.91 103.64
N ARG A 183 30.81 3.85 103.22
CA ARG A 183 29.36 3.76 103.45
C ARG A 183 28.76 2.53 102.76
N ASP A 184 29.30 2.16 101.61
CA ASP A 184 28.91 0.96 100.88
C ASP A 184 29.33 -0.32 101.61
N THR A 185 30.50 -0.39 102.27
CA THR A 185 30.87 -1.60 103.05
C THR A 185 29.92 -1.91 104.22
N LEU A 186 29.39 -0.89 104.91
CA LEU A 186 28.40 -1.13 105.97
C LEU A 186 27.04 -1.51 105.40
N ARG A 187 26.64 -0.93 104.26
CA ARG A 187 25.47 -1.38 103.49
C ARG A 187 25.62 -2.85 103.09
N THR A 188 26.79 -3.28 102.59
CA THR A 188 26.99 -4.68 102.21
C THR A 188 26.90 -5.65 103.39
N LYS A 189 27.28 -5.26 104.61
CA LYS A 189 27.10 -6.13 105.78
C LYS A 189 25.63 -6.33 106.17
N ILE A 190 24.82 -5.28 106.12
CA ILE A 190 23.37 -5.40 106.36
C ILE A 190 22.71 -6.23 105.23
N VAL A 191 23.12 -6.01 103.98
CA VAL A 191 22.68 -6.83 102.83
C VAL A 191 23.10 -8.29 102.98
N ASN A 192 24.27 -8.59 103.55
CA ASN A 192 24.69 -9.98 103.81
C ASN A 192 23.82 -10.65 104.88
N GLY A 193 23.42 -9.95 105.95
CA GLY A 193 22.49 -10.50 106.93
C GLY A 193 21.14 -10.88 106.32
N TYR A 194 20.55 -9.99 105.50
CA TYR A 194 19.34 -10.32 104.75
C TYR A 194 19.55 -11.51 103.80
N ARG A 195 20.74 -11.63 103.18
CA ARG A 195 21.07 -12.78 102.32
C ARG A 195 21.25 -14.08 103.09
N GLU A 196 21.71 -14.04 104.33
CA GLU A 196 21.82 -15.22 105.20
C GLU A 196 20.43 -15.73 105.63
N ASP A 197 19.49 -14.81 105.93
CA ASP A 197 18.08 -15.15 106.15
C ASP A 197 17.42 -15.70 104.87
N ASP A 198 17.65 -15.06 103.71
CA ASP A 198 17.18 -15.57 102.41
C ASP A 198 17.75 -16.97 102.10
N ILE A 199 19.02 -17.24 102.45
CA ILE A 199 19.65 -18.56 102.27
C ILE A 199 18.97 -19.62 103.15
N MET A 200 18.69 -19.34 104.42
CA MET A 200 17.97 -20.29 105.28
C MET A 200 16.56 -20.60 104.74
N LEU A 201 15.86 -19.60 104.21
CA LEU A 201 14.54 -19.79 103.58
C LEU A 201 14.64 -20.61 102.28
N ILE A 202 15.71 -20.44 101.50
CA ILE A 202 16.03 -21.28 100.34
C ILE A 202 16.38 -22.71 100.77
N GLU A 203 17.12 -22.92 101.86
CA GLU A 203 17.47 -24.24 102.37
C GLU A 203 16.25 -25.01 102.90
N GLU A 204 15.33 -24.35 103.62
CA GLU A 204 14.06 -24.96 104.02
C GLU A 204 13.22 -25.36 102.81
N ASN A 205 13.11 -24.48 101.81
CA ASN A 205 12.43 -24.78 100.55
C ASN A 205 13.08 -25.95 99.80
N LEU A 206 14.41 -25.99 99.69
CA LEU A 206 15.14 -27.12 99.08
C LEU A 206 14.87 -28.44 99.79
N LEU A 207 14.75 -28.43 101.13
CA LEU A 207 14.44 -29.63 101.91
C LEU A 207 12.99 -30.10 101.66
N LEU A 208 12.04 -29.17 101.53
CA LEU A 208 10.66 -29.47 101.14
C LEU A 208 10.54 -29.96 99.70
N GLU A 209 11.23 -29.30 98.76
CA GLU A 209 11.33 -29.73 97.36
C GLU A 209 11.99 -31.10 97.23
N GLN A 210 13.02 -31.40 98.02
CA GLN A 210 13.68 -32.71 97.97
C GLN A 210 12.78 -33.83 98.50
N LYS A 211 12.00 -33.59 99.58
CA LYS A 211 10.94 -34.52 100.03
C LYS A 211 9.87 -34.72 98.96
N LEU A 212 9.47 -33.66 98.26
CA LEU A 212 8.52 -33.74 97.15
C LEU A 212 9.10 -34.56 96.00
N ILE A 213 10.34 -34.28 95.59
CA ILE A 213 11.09 -35.01 94.55
C ILE A 213 11.20 -36.49 94.91
N ASP A 214 11.48 -36.85 96.16
CA ASP A 214 11.60 -38.26 96.57
C ASP A 214 10.23 -38.97 96.56
N SER A 215 9.13 -38.29 96.96
CA SER A 215 7.78 -38.84 96.77
C SER A 215 7.41 -39.02 95.28
N ILE A 216 7.89 -38.11 94.42
CA ILE A 216 7.70 -38.16 92.98
C ILE A 216 8.54 -39.31 92.38
N LYS A 217 9.79 -39.50 92.79
CA LYS A 217 10.63 -40.65 92.39
C LYS A 217 9.99 -41.97 92.77
N GLU A 218 9.42 -42.10 93.97
CA GLU A 218 8.77 -43.33 94.38
C GLU A 218 7.53 -43.62 93.54
N ASN A 219 6.71 -42.60 93.26
CA ASN A 219 5.59 -42.72 92.32
C ASN A 219 6.07 -43.10 90.90
N TYR A 220 7.14 -42.49 90.40
CA TYR A 220 7.75 -42.85 89.11
C TYR A 220 8.25 -44.29 89.09
N ASN A 221 8.92 -44.77 90.15
CA ASN A 221 9.36 -46.17 90.24
C ASN A 221 8.17 -47.13 90.22
N ARG A 222 7.05 -46.79 90.90
CA ARG A 222 5.81 -47.58 90.80
C ARG A 222 5.24 -47.56 89.37
N TYR A 223 5.25 -46.42 88.68
CA TYR A 223 4.83 -46.34 87.28
C TYR A 223 5.75 -47.10 86.31
N VAL A 224 7.08 -47.07 86.52
CA VAL A 224 8.05 -47.85 85.74
C VAL A 224 7.79 -49.33 85.92
N ASN A 225 7.63 -49.82 87.16
CA ASN A 225 7.34 -51.23 87.42
C ASN A 225 6.00 -51.67 86.78
N ILE A 226 4.93 -50.86 86.91
CA ILE A 226 3.64 -51.14 86.25
C ILE A 226 3.78 -51.13 84.72
N PHE A 227 4.64 -50.26 84.17
CA PHE A 227 4.90 -50.20 82.74
C PHE A 227 5.76 -51.37 82.25
N GLU A 228 6.72 -51.85 83.03
CA GLU A 228 7.49 -53.07 82.74
C GLU A 228 6.61 -54.32 82.80
N GLU A 229 5.72 -54.44 83.78
CA GLU A 229 4.70 -55.51 83.83
C GLU A 229 3.74 -55.42 82.64
N PHE A 230 3.32 -54.21 82.26
CA PHE A 230 2.50 -53.98 81.07
C PHE A 230 3.24 -54.39 79.79
N LEU A 231 4.49 -53.95 79.60
CA LEU A 231 5.33 -54.34 78.46
C LEU A 231 5.56 -55.85 78.40
N TYR A 232 5.78 -56.51 79.54
CA TYR A 232 5.92 -57.96 79.59
C TYR A 232 4.62 -58.67 79.17
N ARG A 233 3.47 -58.19 79.66
CA ARG A 233 2.15 -58.73 79.28
C ARG A 233 1.80 -58.45 77.82
N ASP A 234 2.13 -57.27 77.31
CA ASP A 234 1.90 -56.87 75.92
C ASP A 234 2.83 -57.62 74.95
N HIS A 235 4.11 -57.77 75.31
CA HIS A 235 5.06 -58.58 74.55
C HIS A 235 4.65 -60.06 74.51
N THR A 236 4.25 -60.64 75.65
CA THR A 236 3.78 -62.03 75.68
C THR A 236 2.48 -62.21 74.89
N SER A 237 1.53 -61.27 74.99
CA SER A 237 0.32 -61.28 74.16
C SER A 237 0.61 -61.10 72.66
N SER A 238 1.56 -60.24 72.31
CA SER A 238 1.98 -59.99 70.93
C SER A 238 2.73 -61.19 70.34
N MET A 239 3.56 -61.88 71.13
CA MET A 239 4.22 -63.13 70.72
C MET A 239 3.21 -64.27 70.53
N LEU A 240 2.14 -64.32 71.33
CA LEU A 240 1.05 -65.29 71.12
C LEU A 240 0.28 -64.98 69.83
N LEU A 241 -0.11 -63.72 69.61
CA LEU A 241 -0.78 -63.29 68.37
C LEU A 241 0.10 -63.51 67.13
N LEU A 242 1.40 -63.22 67.21
CA LEU A 242 2.34 -63.47 66.13
C LEU A 242 2.42 -64.97 65.82
N ARG A 243 2.55 -65.82 66.83
CA ARG A 243 2.55 -67.28 66.68
C ARG A 243 1.25 -67.84 66.11
N GLU A 244 0.10 -67.29 66.51
CA GLU A 244 -1.21 -67.64 65.94
C GLU A 244 -1.30 -67.19 64.47
N SER A 245 -0.79 -66.00 64.15
CA SER A 245 -0.74 -65.49 62.77
C SER A 245 0.22 -66.28 61.88
N ASP A 246 1.36 -66.74 62.40
CA ASP A 246 2.31 -67.60 61.70
C ASP A 246 1.72 -69.00 61.46
N ALA A 247 0.97 -69.54 62.43
CA ALA A 247 0.25 -70.80 62.27
C ALA A 247 -0.84 -70.67 61.19
N ALA A 248 -1.67 -69.64 61.26
CA ALA A 248 -2.70 -69.35 60.26
C ALA A 248 -2.10 -69.07 58.86
N ALA A 249 -0.95 -68.39 58.78
CA ALA A 249 -0.21 -68.18 57.55
C ALA A 249 0.37 -69.49 56.99
N GLY A 250 0.85 -70.40 57.85
CA GLY A 250 1.25 -71.75 57.49
C GLY A 250 0.10 -72.58 56.92
N GLU A 251 -1.06 -72.55 57.57
CA GLU A 251 -2.28 -73.20 57.08
C GLU A 251 -2.73 -72.60 55.73
N ALA A 252 -2.77 -71.28 55.61
CA ALA A 252 -3.06 -70.60 54.34
C ALA A 252 -2.04 -70.96 53.25
N TYR A 253 -0.75 -71.10 53.58
CA TYR A 253 0.30 -71.50 52.65
C TYR A 253 0.15 -72.95 52.20
N THR A 254 -0.22 -73.89 53.08
CA THR A 254 -0.52 -75.28 52.68
C THR A 254 -1.74 -75.34 51.76
N LYS A 255 -2.81 -74.58 52.04
CA LYS A 255 -3.97 -74.46 51.14
C LYS A 255 -3.62 -73.80 49.81
N TYR A 256 -2.74 -72.80 49.80
CA TYR A 256 -2.22 -72.21 48.57
C TYR A 256 -1.36 -73.20 47.77
N ALA A 257 -0.57 -74.05 48.43
CA ALA A 257 0.21 -75.11 47.78
C ALA A 257 -0.70 -76.20 47.16
N GLU A 258 -1.77 -76.61 47.86
CA GLU A 258 -2.83 -77.47 47.32
C GLU A 258 -3.48 -76.84 46.08
N TYR A 259 -3.91 -75.57 46.17
CA TYR A 259 -4.48 -74.83 45.05
C TYR A 259 -3.49 -74.76 43.87
N LYS A 260 -2.22 -74.44 44.11
CA LYS A 260 -1.17 -74.37 43.08
C LYS A 260 -0.94 -75.72 42.40
N ALA A 261 -1.03 -76.83 43.14
CA ALA A 261 -0.96 -78.18 42.58
C ALA A 261 -2.17 -78.50 41.70
N VAL A 262 -3.39 -78.11 42.11
CA VAL A 262 -4.62 -78.25 41.31
C VAL A 262 -4.57 -77.36 40.06
N ALA A 263 -4.14 -76.10 40.19
CA ALA A 263 -3.98 -75.17 39.08
C ALA A 263 -2.95 -75.67 38.06
N LYS A 264 -1.85 -76.31 38.50
CA LYS A 264 -0.89 -76.98 37.60
C LYS A 264 -1.53 -78.15 36.84
N LYS A 265 -2.34 -78.98 37.51
CA LYS A 265 -3.10 -80.07 36.85
C LYS A 265 -4.12 -79.54 35.84
N TYR A 266 -4.86 -78.49 36.20
CA TYR A 266 -5.82 -77.82 35.33
C TYR A 266 -5.14 -77.19 34.11
N GLY A 267 -4.02 -76.50 34.30
CA GLY A 267 -3.22 -75.94 33.19
C GLY A 267 -2.69 -77.01 32.24
N ALA A 268 -2.22 -78.15 32.77
CA ALA A 268 -1.80 -79.30 31.96
C ALA A 268 -2.98 -79.89 31.16
N ALA A 269 -4.15 -80.07 31.79
CA ALA A 269 -5.35 -80.55 31.11
C ALA A 269 -5.83 -79.58 30.01
N ARG A 270 -5.82 -78.27 30.28
CA ARG A 270 -6.17 -77.21 29.32
C ARG A 270 -5.20 -77.17 28.14
N SER A 271 -3.90 -77.30 28.38
CA SER A 271 -2.89 -77.41 27.31
C SER A 271 -3.07 -78.68 26.48
N SER A 272 -3.40 -79.82 27.11
CA SER A 272 -3.72 -81.05 26.40
C SER A 272 -4.97 -80.90 25.52
N LEU A 273 -6.00 -80.20 26.00
CA LEU A 273 -7.24 -79.95 25.27
C LEU A 273 -7.00 -79.12 24.01
N TYR A 274 -6.26 -78.00 24.11
CA TYR A 274 -5.88 -77.20 22.94
C TYR A 274 -5.03 -78.00 21.94
N ASN A 275 -4.07 -78.80 22.40
CA ASN A 275 -3.28 -79.66 21.51
C ASN A 275 -4.15 -80.71 20.78
N SER A 276 -5.16 -81.29 21.44
CA SER A 276 -6.11 -82.18 20.75
C SER A 276 -7.03 -81.45 19.77
N GLU A 277 -7.43 -80.22 20.07
CA GLU A 277 -8.27 -79.41 19.19
C GLU A 277 -7.50 -78.88 17.97
N GLU A 278 -6.27 -78.40 18.15
CA GLU A 278 -5.38 -78.01 17.05
C GLU A 278 -5.15 -79.19 16.09
N LYS A 279 -4.89 -80.40 16.63
CA LYS A 279 -4.81 -81.63 15.83
C LYS A 279 -6.10 -81.93 15.09
N TRP A 280 -7.26 -81.80 15.73
CA TRP A 280 -8.56 -82.03 15.11
C TRP A 280 -8.85 -81.01 13.99
N ARG A 281 -8.54 -79.72 14.19
CA ARG A 281 -8.62 -78.69 13.14
C ARG A 281 -7.71 -79.00 11.96
N ASN A 282 -6.47 -79.42 12.23
CA ASN A 282 -5.54 -79.85 11.19
C ASN A 282 -6.08 -81.06 10.43
N CYS A 283 -6.70 -82.04 11.10
CA CYS A 283 -7.38 -83.16 10.44
C CYS A 283 -8.54 -82.71 9.54
N GLN A 284 -9.44 -81.83 10.00
CA GLN A 284 -10.51 -81.28 9.13
C GLN A 284 -9.94 -80.47 7.95
N MET A 285 -8.85 -79.73 8.16
CA MET A 285 -8.17 -79.01 7.08
C MET A 285 -7.58 -79.98 6.05
N TYR A 286 -6.95 -81.07 6.49
CA TYR A 286 -6.43 -82.12 5.60
C TYR A 286 -7.54 -82.88 4.87
N GLU A 287 -8.67 -83.17 5.52
CA GLU A 287 -9.84 -83.77 4.87
C GLU A 287 -10.35 -82.89 3.72
N LYS A 288 -10.56 -81.59 3.98
CA LYS A 288 -10.98 -80.62 2.96
C LYS A 288 -9.94 -80.45 1.84
N PHE A 289 -8.66 -80.42 2.19
CA PHE A 289 -7.57 -80.38 1.23
C PHE A 289 -7.58 -81.61 0.31
N LEU A 290 -7.70 -82.83 0.87
CA LEU A 290 -7.77 -84.07 0.10
C LEU A 290 -9.02 -84.13 -0.79
N PHE A 291 -10.15 -83.56 -0.34
CA PHE A 291 -11.34 -83.39 -1.18
C PHE A 291 -11.08 -82.45 -2.37
N LEU A 292 -10.47 -81.28 -2.15
CA LEU A 292 -10.16 -80.31 -3.21
C LEU A 292 -9.08 -80.79 -4.20
N VAL A 293 -8.17 -81.68 -3.77
CA VAL A 293 -7.14 -82.27 -4.65
C VAL A 293 -7.65 -83.52 -5.39
N SER A 294 -8.73 -84.16 -4.93
CA SER A 294 -9.36 -85.27 -5.65
C SER A 294 -9.83 -84.87 -7.08
N PRO A 295 -9.96 -85.80 -8.04
CA PRO A 295 -10.42 -85.47 -9.39
C PRO A 295 -11.83 -84.87 -9.42
N PHE A 296 -12.05 -83.84 -10.25
CA PHE A 296 -13.32 -83.10 -10.35
C PHE A 296 -14.54 -84.02 -10.57
N GLY A 297 -14.43 -85.04 -11.42
CA GLY A 297 -15.51 -86.00 -11.65
C GLY A 297 -15.90 -86.85 -10.42
N TRP A 298 -14.98 -87.07 -9.48
CA TRP A 298 -15.27 -87.76 -8.22
C TRP A 298 -15.93 -86.83 -7.19
N ARG A 299 -15.56 -85.53 -7.18
CA ARG A 299 -16.24 -84.51 -6.36
C ARG A 299 -17.70 -84.37 -6.75
N VAL A 300 -17.98 -84.10 -8.03
CA VAL A 300 -19.35 -83.83 -8.52
C VAL A 300 -20.32 -84.96 -8.16
N GLN A 301 -19.90 -86.22 -8.33
CA GLN A 301 -20.72 -87.40 -8.00
C GLN A 301 -21.05 -87.55 -6.50
N ARG A 302 -20.37 -86.81 -5.62
CA ARG A 302 -20.64 -86.77 -4.17
C ARG A 302 -21.24 -85.45 -3.70
N GLN A 303 -21.01 -84.37 -4.43
CA GLN A 303 -21.57 -83.06 -4.14
C GLN A 303 -23.10 -83.06 -4.32
N ASP A 304 -23.63 -83.86 -5.26
CA ASP A 304 -25.07 -84.20 -5.37
C ASP A 304 -25.69 -84.87 -4.12
N HIS A 305 -24.90 -85.23 -3.10
CA HIS A 305 -25.36 -85.79 -1.82
C HIS A 305 -25.10 -84.88 -0.61
N LEU A 306 -24.54 -83.69 -0.82
CA LEU A 306 -24.32 -82.65 0.19
C LEU A 306 -24.99 -81.36 -0.29
N SER A 307 -26.20 -81.13 0.21
CA SER A 307 -27.16 -80.10 -0.22
C SER A 307 -26.55 -78.75 -0.61
N GLU A 308 -27.09 -78.17 -1.68
CA GLU A 308 -26.87 -76.82 -2.20
C GLU A 308 -26.72 -75.77 -1.08
N GLY A 309 -25.67 -74.93 -1.11
CA GLY A 309 -25.52 -73.83 -0.14
C GLY A 309 -24.24 -72.99 -0.10
N ASP A 310 -23.08 -73.48 -0.55
CA ASP A 310 -21.76 -72.87 -0.23
C ASP A 310 -20.84 -72.58 -1.47
N GLU A 311 -21.39 -72.25 -2.64
CA GLU A 311 -20.56 -71.93 -3.83
C GLU A 311 -19.78 -70.60 -3.72
N GLU A 312 -20.18 -69.67 -2.84
CA GLU A 312 -19.54 -68.34 -2.69
C GLU A 312 -18.34 -68.32 -1.71
N GLN A 313 -17.91 -69.46 -1.14
CA GLN A 313 -16.84 -69.52 -0.13
C GLN A 313 -15.50 -70.12 -0.62
N GLU A 314 -15.33 -70.39 -1.92
CA GLU A 314 -14.12 -71.06 -2.44
C GLU A 314 -12.81 -70.29 -2.19
N GLU A 315 -12.83 -68.94 -2.22
CA GLU A 315 -11.63 -68.11 -2.01
C GLU A 315 -11.12 -68.11 -0.55
N ASN A 316 -11.93 -68.58 0.42
CA ASN A 316 -11.59 -68.49 1.85
C ASN A 316 -11.76 -69.80 2.65
N ILE A 317 -11.81 -70.96 1.97
CA ILE A 317 -11.96 -72.29 2.60
C ILE A 317 -10.96 -72.52 3.74
N PHE A 318 -9.70 -72.12 3.54
CA PHE A 318 -8.64 -72.26 4.54
C PHE A 318 -8.69 -71.20 5.65
N GLY A 319 -9.31 -70.05 5.42
CA GLY A 319 -9.45 -68.96 6.39
C GLY A 319 -10.28 -69.33 7.62
N LYS A 320 -11.19 -70.31 7.50
CA LYS A 320 -11.98 -70.86 8.63
C LYS A 320 -11.15 -71.74 9.57
N TYR A 321 -10.00 -72.24 9.12
CA TYR A 321 -9.15 -73.19 9.86
C TYR A 321 -7.79 -72.63 10.23
N GLN A 322 -7.28 -71.65 9.48
CA GLN A 322 -6.18 -70.81 9.92
C GLN A 322 -6.66 -69.95 11.09
N LEU A 323 -5.92 -69.98 12.20
CA LEU A 323 -6.07 -69.03 13.29
C LEU A 323 -5.65 -67.63 12.80
N SER A 324 -6.56 -66.94 12.11
CA SER A 324 -6.35 -65.54 11.76
C SER A 324 -6.22 -64.74 13.04
N MET A 325 -5.06 -64.08 13.18
CA MET A 325 -4.69 -63.20 14.29
C MET A 325 -5.50 -61.88 14.24
N GLY A 326 -6.82 -61.97 14.30
CA GLY A 326 -7.70 -60.82 14.15
C GLY A 326 -9.17 -61.13 14.42
N GLY A 327 -9.67 -60.70 15.58
CA GLY A 327 -11.11 -60.63 15.84
C GLY A 327 -11.47 -60.95 17.28
N GLU A 328 -11.79 -62.22 17.53
CA GLU A 328 -12.52 -62.63 18.72
C GLU A 328 -11.88 -63.85 19.38
N GLU A 329 -11.55 -63.74 20.67
CA GLU A 329 -11.13 -64.88 21.49
C GLU A 329 -12.32 -65.83 21.68
N ILE A 330 -12.43 -66.84 20.81
CA ILE A 330 -13.43 -67.90 20.91
C ILE A 330 -13.32 -68.55 22.29
N SER A 331 -14.36 -68.39 23.11
CA SER A 331 -14.39 -68.95 24.47
C SER A 331 -14.17 -70.46 24.42
N LEU A 332 -13.43 -71.00 25.39
CA LEU A 332 -13.24 -72.45 25.56
C LEU A 332 -14.57 -73.22 25.60
N THR A 333 -15.64 -72.59 26.07
CA THR A 333 -17.00 -73.17 26.09
C THR A 333 -17.60 -73.30 24.69
N ASP A 334 -17.40 -72.31 23.83
CA ASP A 334 -17.90 -72.27 22.45
C ASP A 334 -17.10 -73.22 21.54
N LEU A 335 -15.80 -73.35 21.82
CA LEU A 335 -14.93 -74.35 21.20
C LEU A 335 -15.35 -75.78 21.59
N LEU A 336 -15.70 -76.02 22.85
CA LEU A 336 -16.19 -77.32 23.32
C LEU A 336 -17.57 -77.68 22.76
N SER A 337 -18.49 -76.71 22.62
CA SER A 337 -19.80 -76.99 21.99
C SER A 337 -19.65 -77.33 20.51
N LYS A 338 -18.82 -76.61 19.76
CA LYS A 338 -18.53 -76.91 18.34
C LYS A 338 -17.92 -78.30 18.15
N LEU A 339 -16.95 -78.67 19.00
CA LEU A 339 -16.39 -80.03 19.01
C LEU A 339 -17.45 -81.09 19.34
N GLN A 340 -18.38 -80.80 20.25
CA GLN A 340 -19.44 -81.73 20.65
C GLN A 340 -20.54 -81.89 19.59
N GLU A 341 -20.84 -80.84 18.82
CA GLU A 341 -21.74 -80.90 17.66
C GLU A 341 -21.12 -81.69 16.50
N ASP A 342 -19.87 -81.38 16.13
CA ASP A 342 -19.16 -82.06 15.04
C ASP A 342 -18.89 -83.55 15.37
N THR A 343 -18.55 -83.89 16.62
CA THR A 343 -18.37 -85.30 17.04
C THR A 343 -19.69 -86.07 17.23
N ALA A 344 -20.84 -85.40 17.26
CA ALA A 344 -22.14 -86.08 17.22
C ALA A 344 -22.53 -86.51 15.79
N GLN A 345 -21.90 -85.93 14.76
CA GLN A 345 -22.06 -86.33 13.37
C GLN A 345 -20.99 -87.36 12.97
N ASP A 346 -21.12 -88.57 13.53
CA ASP A 346 -20.23 -89.72 13.38
C ASP A 346 -20.23 -90.30 11.93
N LYS A 347 -19.75 -89.49 10.97
CA LYS A 347 -19.55 -89.88 9.56
C LYS A 347 -18.05 -90.12 9.34
N SER A 348 -17.68 -91.32 8.94
CA SER A 348 -16.30 -91.63 8.57
C SER A 348 -15.88 -90.82 7.34
N PRO A 349 -14.73 -90.13 7.35
CA PRO A 349 -14.26 -89.35 6.20
C PRO A 349 -13.90 -90.29 5.03
N GLU A 350 -14.68 -90.26 3.96
CA GLU A 350 -14.47 -91.10 2.78
C GLU A 350 -13.46 -90.45 1.83
N LEU A 351 -12.17 -90.73 2.02
CA LEU A 351 -11.09 -90.15 1.20
C LEU A 351 -10.99 -90.80 -0.20
N TYR A 352 -10.60 -90.01 -1.21
CA TYR A 352 -10.27 -90.52 -2.56
C TYR A 352 -8.90 -91.23 -2.59
N PHE A 353 -7.93 -90.66 -1.88
CA PHE A 353 -6.55 -91.15 -1.85
C PHE A 353 -6.39 -92.19 -0.74
N THR A 354 -6.04 -93.42 -1.11
CA THR A 354 -5.78 -94.51 -0.16
C THR A 354 -4.32 -94.53 0.30
N ASP A 355 -3.40 -94.20 -0.61
CA ASP A 355 -1.95 -94.22 -0.39
C ASP A 355 -1.35 -92.81 -0.55
N PRO A 356 -0.38 -92.40 0.29
CA PRO A 356 0.20 -91.06 0.25
C PRO A 356 0.99 -90.77 -1.03
N GLU A 357 1.49 -91.80 -1.71
CA GLU A 357 2.24 -91.66 -2.97
C GLU A 357 1.36 -91.08 -4.10
N GLN A 358 0.06 -91.39 -4.11
CA GLN A 358 -0.90 -90.89 -5.10
C GLN A 358 -1.03 -89.36 -5.03
N LEU A 359 -0.94 -88.77 -3.83
CA LEU A 359 -0.97 -87.33 -3.64
C LEU A 359 0.34 -86.66 -4.11
N LEU A 360 1.49 -87.32 -3.91
CA LEU A 360 2.79 -86.84 -4.41
C LEU A 360 2.85 -86.84 -5.94
N ASP A 361 2.20 -87.78 -6.61
CA ASP A 361 2.07 -87.78 -8.06
C ASP A 361 1.23 -86.60 -8.57
N VAL A 362 0.14 -86.23 -7.87
CA VAL A 362 -0.65 -85.03 -8.19
C VAL A 362 0.16 -83.75 -7.94
N PHE A 363 0.92 -83.67 -6.84
CA PHE A 363 1.84 -82.55 -6.62
C PHE A 363 2.89 -82.43 -7.72
N ARG A 364 3.55 -83.53 -8.10
CA ARG A 364 4.53 -83.53 -9.20
C ARG A 364 3.91 -83.13 -10.54
N PHE A 365 2.65 -83.49 -10.79
CA PHE A 365 1.90 -83.03 -11.96
C PHE A 365 1.63 -81.51 -11.91
N MET A 366 1.18 -80.98 -10.77
CA MET A 366 0.97 -79.53 -10.59
C MET A 366 2.29 -78.75 -10.68
N GLU A 367 3.38 -79.25 -10.11
CA GLU A 367 4.73 -78.68 -10.25
C GLU A 367 5.16 -78.62 -11.71
N MET A 368 4.95 -79.69 -12.48
CA MET A 368 5.25 -79.75 -13.90
C MET A 368 4.37 -78.78 -14.73
N GLN A 369 3.07 -78.67 -14.40
CA GLN A 369 2.17 -77.71 -15.03
C GLN A 369 2.56 -76.26 -14.71
N ASN A 370 2.92 -75.97 -13.46
CA ASN A 370 3.37 -74.66 -13.02
C ASN A 370 4.72 -74.29 -13.65
N LEU A 371 5.65 -75.24 -13.76
CA LEU A 371 6.92 -75.06 -14.45
C LEU A 371 6.71 -74.79 -15.95
N ASN A 372 5.81 -75.51 -16.61
CA ASN A 372 5.48 -75.27 -18.02
C ASN A 372 4.79 -73.90 -18.22
N SER A 373 3.93 -73.49 -17.29
CA SER A 373 3.29 -72.17 -17.30
C SER A 373 4.32 -71.04 -17.09
N LEU A 374 5.29 -71.26 -16.20
CA LEU A 374 6.41 -70.35 -15.96
C LEU A 374 7.29 -70.23 -17.21
N LEU A 375 7.66 -71.36 -17.84
CA LEU A 375 8.43 -71.38 -19.08
C LEU A 375 7.73 -70.57 -20.18
N HIS A 376 6.44 -70.81 -20.42
CA HIS A 376 5.68 -70.02 -21.40
C HIS A 376 5.61 -68.53 -21.04
N SER A 377 5.56 -68.17 -19.74
CA SER A 377 5.61 -66.75 -19.33
C SER A 377 6.97 -66.09 -19.62
N GLU A 378 8.06 -66.85 -19.53
CA GLU A 378 9.43 -66.40 -19.87
C GLU A 378 9.61 -66.31 -21.39
N GLU A 379 9.19 -67.33 -22.15
CA GLU A 379 9.22 -67.36 -23.61
C GLU A 379 8.44 -66.19 -24.23
N LEU A 380 7.27 -65.84 -23.67
CA LEU A 380 6.42 -64.75 -24.13
C LEU A 380 6.87 -63.36 -23.66
N ALA A 381 7.75 -63.25 -22.66
CA ALA A 381 8.19 -61.97 -22.12
C ALA A 381 8.90 -61.09 -23.17
N LEU A 382 9.80 -61.67 -23.97
CA LEU A 382 10.54 -60.94 -25.00
C LEU A 382 9.65 -60.48 -26.17
N PRO A 383 8.79 -61.33 -26.79
CA PRO A 383 7.81 -60.87 -27.78
C PRO A 383 6.88 -59.78 -27.24
N LEU A 384 6.37 -59.91 -26.01
CA LEU A 384 5.51 -58.89 -25.40
C LEU A 384 6.25 -57.56 -25.20
N GLN A 385 7.52 -57.59 -24.78
CA GLN A 385 8.34 -56.39 -24.70
C GLN A 385 8.57 -55.76 -26.08
N GLN A 386 8.86 -56.57 -27.11
CA GLN A 386 9.04 -56.08 -28.48
C GLN A 386 7.76 -55.43 -29.04
N VAL A 387 6.59 -56.04 -28.82
CA VAL A 387 5.29 -55.44 -29.19
C VAL A 387 5.05 -54.14 -28.44
N ARG A 388 5.34 -54.09 -27.14
CA ARG A 388 5.17 -52.88 -26.31
C ARG A 388 6.10 -51.74 -26.74
N ASP A 389 7.36 -52.03 -27.05
CA ASP A 389 8.30 -51.04 -27.56
C ASP A 389 7.99 -50.66 -29.02
N GLY A 390 7.40 -51.55 -29.81
CA GLY A 390 6.87 -51.26 -31.14
C GLY A 390 5.69 -50.29 -31.08
N MET A 391 4.75 -50.52 -30.15
CA MET A 391 3.61 -49.65 -29.90
C MET A 391 4.07 -48.26 -29.44
N ARG A 392 5.00 -48.16 -28.47
CA ARG A 392 5.57 -46.88 -28.03
C ARG A 392 6.21 -46.10 -29.17
N ARG A 393 7.02 -46.74 -30.02
CA ARG A 393 7.61 -46.07 -31.20
C ARG A 393 6.54 -45.61 -32.20
N SER A 394 5.44 -46.35 -32.34
CA SER A 394 4.34 -45.95 -33.20
C SER A 394 3.58 -44.76 -32.62
N GLU A 395 3.36 -44.73 -31.31
CA GLU A 395 2.79 -43.58 -30.58
C GLU A 395 3.68 -42.34 -30.76
N GLU A 396 4.99 -42.44 -30.48
CA GLU A 396 5.97 -41.37 -30.67
C GLU A 396 5.99 -40.82 -32.12
N MET A 397 5.87 -41.69 -33.12
CA MET A 397 5.79 -41.29 -34.53
C MET A 397 4.46 -40.60 -34.89
N PHE A 398 3.33 -41.06 -34.34
CA PHE A 398 2.04 -40.40 -34.56
C PHE A 398 1.94 -39.06 -33.82
N ASP A 399 2.46 -38.96 -32.60
CA ASP A 399 2.51 -37.71 -31.85
C ASP A 399 3.38 -36.67 -32.57
N ALA A 400 4.55 -37.08 -33.11
CA ALA A 400 5.39 -36.21 -33.93
C ALA A 400 4.66 -35.71 -35.20
N GLU A 401 3.91 -36.57 -35.88
CA GLU A 401 3.14 -36.17 -37.06
C GLU A 401 1.94 -35.27 -36.70
N ILE A 402 1.31 -35.49 -35.54
CA ILE A 402 0.26 -34.61 -35.01
C ILE A 402 0.82 -33.22 -34.70
N GLU A 403 2.00 -33.12 -34.08
CA GLU A 403 2.68 -31.83 -33.84
C GLU A 403 3.08 -31.14 -35.16
N ASN A 404 3.61 -31.88 -36.14
CA ASN A 404 3.90 -31.34 -37.48
C ASN A 404 2.63 -30.76 -38.14
N LEU A 405 1.50 -31.48 -38.07
CA LEU A 405 0.22 -31.05 -38.63
C LEU A 405 -0.32 -29.81 -37.91
N LYS A 406 -0.19 -29.73 -36.57
CA LYS A 406 -0.53 -28.51 -35.81
C LYS A 406 0.33 -27.33 -36.26
N GLU A 407 1.64 -27.50 -36.37
CA GLU A 407 2.55 -26.41 -36.79
C GLU A 407 2.22 -25.93 -38.22
N ILE A 408 1.78 -26.82 -39.11
CA ILE A 408 1.29 -26.47 -40.45
C ILE A 408 -0.04 -25.70 -40.36
N ILE A 409 -0.97 -26.13 -39.52
CA ILE A 409 -2.25 -25.42 -39.28
C ILE A 409 -1.98 -24.01 -38.74
N ASP A 410 -1.17 -23.85 -37.70
CA ASP A 410 -0.82 -22.55 -37.11
C ASP A 410 -0.18 -21.61 -38.13
N LYS A 411 0.69 -22.13 -39.01
CA LYS A 411 1.30 -21.35 -40.12
C LYS A 411 0.26 -20.93 -41.15
N LEU A 412 -0.70 -21.80 -41.48
CA LEU A 412 -1.78 -21.49 -42.42
C LEU A 412 -2.79 -20.49 -41.83
N GLU A 413 -3.20 -20.65 -40.57
CA GLU A 413 -4.08 -19.71 -39.86
C GLU A 413 -3.42 -18.33 -39.73
N GLY A 414 -2.13 -18.27 -39.37
CA GLY A 414 -1.37 -17.02 -39.35
C GLY A 414 -1.26 -16.37 -40.73
N GLY A 415 -1.09 -17.16 -41.80
CA GLY A 415 -1.09 -16.68 -43.18
C GLY A 415 -2.45 -16.13 -43.62
N ILE A 416 -3.55 -16.82 -43.27
CA ILE A 416 -4.92 -16.38 -43.54
C ILE A 416 -5.21 -15.06 -42.81
N ASN A 417 -4.90 -14.96 -41.52
CA ASN A 417 -5.10 -13.73 -40.76
C ASN A 417 -4.28 -12.56 -41.34
N TRP A 418 -3.04 -12.80 -41.77
CA TRP A 418 -2.22 -11.78 -42.41
C TRP A 418 -2.82 -11.29 -43.74
N GLU A 419 -3.31 -12.20 -44.60
CA GLU A 419 -3.99 -11.80 -45.84
C GLU A 419 -5.32 -11.10 -45.57
N GLU A 420 -6.09 -11.50 -44.55
CA GLU A 420 -7.31 -10.80 -44.14
C GLU A 420 -7.04 -9.39 -43.61
N GLU A 421 -6.04 -9.21 -42.75
CA GLU A 421 -5.62 -7.89 -42.26
C GLU A 421 -5.09 -7.02 -43.40
N ARG A 422 -4.33 -7.61 -44.32
CA ARG A 422 -3.83 -6.94 -45.53
C ARG A 422 -4.97 -6.52 -46.46
N ALA A 423 -5.97 -7.37 -46.68
CA ALA A 423 -7.14 -7.06 -47.47
C ALA A 423 -7.94 -5.90 -46.85
N LYS A 424 -8.23 -5.97 -45.54
CA LYS A 424 -8.88 -4.89 -44.78
C LYS A 424 -8.08 -3.59 -44.86
N TYR A 425 -6.75 -3.63 -44.70
CA TYR A 425 -5.88 -2.46 -44.83
C TYR A 425 -5.92 -1.83 -46.24
N LEU A 426 -5.91 -2.66 -47.29
CA LEU A 426 -5.99 -2.19 -48.68
C LEU A 426 -7.37 -1.61 -49.01
N GLU A 427 -8.46 -2.19 -48.48
CA GLU A 427 -9.80 -1.63 -48.57
C GLU A 427 -9.89 -0.27 -47.85
N ASP A 428 -9.40 -0.19 -46.61
CA ASP A 428 -9.31 1.05 -45.83
C ASP A 428 -8.50 2.13 -46.55
N LEU A 429 -7.38 1.75 -47.19
CA LEU A 429 -6.52 2.63 -47.95
C LEU A 429 -7.20 3.10 -49.24
N ALA A 430 -7.92 2.23 -49.95
CA ALA A 430 -8.72 2.59 -51.11
C ALA A 430 -9.86 3.55 -50.73
N LEU A 431 -10.58 3.28 -49.63
CA LEU A 431 -11.63 4.17 -49.11
C LEU A 431 -11.07 5.53 -48.66
N LYS A 432 -9.89 5.58 -48.04
CA LYS A 432 -9.20 6.83 -47.69
C LYS A 432 -8.76 7.61 -48.93
N LEU A 433 -8.21 6.94 -49.95
CA LEU A 433 -7.81 7.57 -51.22
C LEU A 433 -9.02 8.14 -51.96
N ILE A 434 -10.09 7.36 -52.12
CA ILE A 434 -11.33 7.79 -52.78
C ILE A 434 -12.00 8.92 -51.99
N GLY A 435 -12.15 8.76 -50.66
CA GLY A 435 -12.86 9.70 -49.80
C GLY A 435 -12.11 11.02 -49.55
N ASN A 436 -10.77 11.01 -49.57
CA ASN A 436 -9.95 12.20 -49.30
C ASN A 436 -9.20 12.70 -50.54
N GLU A 437 -8.26 11.92 -51.09
CA GLU A 437 -7.29 12.45 -52.07
C GLU A 437 -7.93 12.63 -53.45
N PHE A 438 -8.56 11.58 -54.00
CA PHE A 438 -9.30 11.70 -55.26
C PHE A 438 -10.50 12.64 -55.14
N LYS A 439 -11.22 12.59 -54.00
CA LYS A 439 -12.32 13.54 -53.76
C LYS A 439 -11.84 14.99 -53.75
N LYS A 440 -10.72 15.31 -53.11
CA LYS A 440 -10.13 16.66 -53.18
C LYS A 440 -9.73 17.00 -54.61
N LEU A 441 -8.96 16.14 -55.29
CA LEU A 441 -8.51 16.41 -56.66
C LEU A 441 -9.64 16.67 -57.68
N VAL A 442 -10.87 16.21 -57.41
CA VAL A 442 -12.05 16.44 -58.26
C VAL A 442 -13.02 17.49 -57.70
N MET A 443 -13.15 17.60 -56.38
CA MET A 443 -14.18 18.40 -55.68
C MET A 443 -13.59 19.45 -54.72
N ASP A 444 -12.30 19.78 -54.78
CA ASP A 444 -11.76 20.92 -54.05
C ASP A 444 -12.43 22.21 -54.54
N ASP A 445 -12.57 23.18 -53.63
CA ASP A 445 -13.15 24.47 -53.97
C ASP A 445 -12.34 25.13 -55.10
N GLU A 446 -11.01 24.98 -55.12
CA GLU A 446 -10.15 25.49 -56.19
C GLU A 446 -10.41 24.84 -57.56
N VAL A 447 -10.62 23.51 -57.59
CA VAL A 447 -10.86 22.76 -58.83
C VAL A 447 -12.26 23.04 -59.37
N LEU A 448 -13.26 23.12 -58.48
CA LEU A 448 -14.63 23.45 -58.86
C LEU A 448 -14.75 24.91 -59.31
N ASN A 449 -14.07 25.85 -58.63
CA ASN A 449 -13.98 27.24 -59.07
C ASN A 449 -13.27 27.35 -60.43
N LEU A 450 -12.18 26.60 -60.64
CA LEU A 450 -11.51 26.54 -61.95
C LEU A 450 -12.45 26.01 -63.04
N HIS A 451 -13.25 24.97 -62.75
CA HIS A 451 -14.24 24.46 -63.69
C HIS A 451 -15.27 25.54 -64.07
N VAL A 452 -15.85 26.23 -63.08
CA VAL A 452 -16.81 27.33 -63.29
C VAL A 452 -16.19 28.49 -64.09
N PHE A 453 -14.94 28.88 -63.79
CA PHE A 453 -14.25 29.94 -64.54
C PHE A 453 -13.90 29.52 -65.98
N VAL A 454 -13.50 28.27 -66.20
CA VAL A 454 -13.26 27.73 -67.55
C VAL A 454 -14.55 27.66 -68.34
N GLU A 455 -15.66 27.28 -67.71
CA GLU A 455 -17.00 27.25 -68.32
C GLU A 455 -17.46 28.68 -68.70
N ASP A 456 -17.45 29.64 -67.78
CA ASP A 456 -17.82 31.05 -68.04
C ASP A 456 -16.96 31.70 -69.16
N VAL A 457 -15.64 31.47 -69.15
CA VAL A 457 -14.76 31.96 -70.22
C VAL A 457 -15.03 31.26 -71.56
N TYR A 458 -15.37 29.97 -71.55
CA TYR A 458 -15.74 29.23 -72.75
C TYR A 458 -17.07 29.73 -73.33
N GLU A 459 -18.11 29.88 -72.51
CA GLU A 459 -19.43 30.38 -72.92
C GLU A 459 -19.36 31.82 -73.46
N THR A 460 -18.63 32.70 -72.78
CA THR A 460 -18.53 34.13 -73.16
C THR A 460 -17.66 34.38 -74.40
N ARG A 461 -16.69 33.51 -74.73
CA ARG A 461 -15.71 33.74 -75.81
C ARG A 461 -15.77 32.75 -76.97
N ILE A 462 -16.41 31.58 -76.80
CA ILE A 462 -16.51 30.54 -77.83
C ILE A 462 -17.98 30.29 -78.17
N GLY A 463 -18.80 29.93 -77.18
CA GLY A 463 -20.21 29.59 -77.34
C GLY A 463 -20.70 28.63 -76.25
N PRO A 464 -22.02 28.37 -76.17
CA PRO A 464 -22.62 27.56 -75.10
C PRO A 464 -22.07 26.12 -75.07
N ASN A 465 -22.00 25.54 -73.87
CA ASN A 465 -21.46 24.19 -73.64
C ASN A 465 -22.49 23.07 -73.92
N ASP A 466 -23.09 23.07 -75.12
CA ASP A 466 -24.18 22.14 -75.49
C ASP A 466 -23.77 20.64 -75.50
N ALA A 467 -22.47 20.34 -75.35
CA ALA A 467 -21.90 19.00 -75.49
C ALA A 467 -21.40 18.37 -74.17
N ASN A 468 -21.58 19.03 -73.01
CA ASN A 468 -20.98 18.62 -71.72
C ASN A 468 -19.46 18.38 -71.84
N LEU A 469 -18.75 19.34 -72.44
CA LEU A 469 -17.35 19.21 -72.80
C LEU A 469 -16.44 19.17 -71.55
N SER A 470 -15.40 18.32 -71.54
CA SER A 470 -14.50 18.20 -70.38
C SER A 470 -13.72 19.49 -70.13
N ILE A 471 -13.33 19.77 -68.88
CA ILE A 471 -12.55 20.97 -68.52
C ILE A 471 -11.27 21.13 -69.36
N ALA A 472 -10.58 20.02 -69.67
CA ALA A 472 -9.37 20.04 -70.50
C ALA A 472 -9.67 20.36 -71.97
N GLU A 473 -10.84 19.96 -72.46
CA GLU A 473 -11.29 20.21 -73.83
C GLU A 473 -11.82 21.64 -73.99
N MET A 474 -12.57 22.15 -73.00
CA MET A 474 -12.94 23.58 -72.91
C MET A 474 -11.69 24.46 -72.84
N MET A 475 -10.73 24.13 -71.97
CA MET A 475 -9.48 24.88 -71.84
C MET A 475 -8.66 24.85 -73.14
N LYS A 476 -8.62 23.72 -73.86
CA LYS A 476 -7.99 23.62 -75.19
C LYS A 476 -8.71 24.48 -76.25
N GLY A 477 -10.03 24.61 -76.16
CA GLY A 477 -10.81 25.56 -76.97
C GLY A 477 -10.42 27.01 -76.68
N ILE A 478 -10.36 27.40 -75.41
CA ILE A 478 -9.93 28.73 -74.96
C ILE A 478 -8.49 29.01 -75.41
N GLU A 479 -7.58 28.05 -75.24
CA GLU A 479 -6.19 28.15 -75.67
C GLU A 479 -6.07 28.34 -77.18
N GLY A 480 -6.90 27.64 -77.97
CA GLY A 480 -7.02 27.81 -79.42
C GLY A 480 -7.47 29.22 -79.82
N ARG A 481 -8.50 29.76 -79.15
CA ARG A 481 -8.93 31.16 -79.33
C ARG A 481 -7.84 32.14 -78.92
N TYR A 482 -7.23 31.96 -77.76
CA TYR A 482 -6.19 32.84 -77.23
C TYR A 482 -4.98 32.92 -78.15
N ARG A 483 -4.53 31.77 -78.70
CA ARG A 483 -3.49 31.75 -79.75
C ARG A 483 -3.93 32.49 -81.02
N HIS A 484 -5.19 32.37 -81.44
CA HIS A 484 -5.70 33.11 -82.58
C HIS A 484 -5.66 34.63 -82.33
N GLU A 485 -6.12 35.10 -81.17
CA GLU A 485 -6.08 36.52 -80.81
C GLU A 485 -4.65 37.05 -80.66
N LEU A 486 -3.72 36.29 -80.07
CA LEU A 486 -2.29 36.66 -80.04
C LEU A 486 -1.71 36.85 -81.46
N LEU A 487 -2.00 35.92 -82.37
CA LEU A 487 -1.62 36.03 -83.78
C LEU A 487 -2.35 37.16 -84.54
N MET A 488 -3.36 37.78 -83.94
CA MET A 488 -3.99 39.01 -84.43
C MET A 488 -3.36 40.24 -83.79
N LEU A 489 -2.96 40.19 -82.52
CA LEU A 489 -2.21 41.25 -81.83
C LEU A 489 -0.80 41.47 -82.43
N ASP A 490 -0.11 40.41 -82.85
CA ASP A 490 1.18 40.51 -83.57
C ASP A 490 1.09 41.30 -84.90
N LYS A 491 -0.13 41.51 -85.44
CA LYS A 491 -0.38 42.30 -86.65
C LYS A 491 -0.67 43.78 -86.36
N VAL A 492 -0.71 44.18 -85.09
CA VAL A 492 -1.05 45.54 -84.65
C VAL A 492 0.23 46.41 -84.57
N PRO A 493 0.27 47.61 -85.18
CA PRO A 493 1.42 48.50 -85.09
C PRO A 493 1.70 49.03 -83.67
N ALA A 494 2.98 49.21 -83.32
CA ALA A 494 3.42 49.65 -82.00
C ALA A 494 2.80 50.98 -81.52
N ASP A 495 2.51 51.91 -82.43
CA ASP A 495 1.84 53.18 -82.10
C ASP A 495 0.43 52.96 -81.51
N GLN A 496 -0.28 51.93 -81.99
CA GLN A 496 -1.60 51.57 -81.46
C GLN A 496 -1.44 50.86 -80.11
N VAL A 497 -0.45 49.99 -79.96
CA VAL A 497 -0.13 49.32 -78.68
C VAL A 497 0.10 50.34 -77.56
N ALA A 498 0.91 51.38 -77.80
CA ALA A 498 1.18 52.42 -76.80
C ALA A 498 -0.08 53.23 -76.38
N THR A 499 -1.08 53.34 -77.27
CA THR A 499 -2.38 53.94 -76.89
C THR A 499 -3.25 52.98 -76.07
N LEU A 500 -3.19 51.68 -76.36
CA LEU A 500 -3.94 50.62 -75.66
C LEU A 500 -3.37 50.35 -74.25
N GLU A 501 -2.05 50.35 -74.08
CA GLU A 501 -1.39 50.20 -72.77
C GLU A 501 -1.83 51.29 -71.78
N ARG A 502 -1.91 52.55 -72.23
CA ARG A 502 -2.38 53.67 -71.39
C ARG A 502 -3.84 53.50 -70.98
N GLY A 503 -4.68 52.95 -71.86
CA GLY A 503 -6.04 52.52 -71.53
C GLY A 503 -6.04 51.42 -70.46
N CYS A 504 -5.25 50.38 -70.64
CA CYS A 504 -5.16 49.25 -69.73
C CYS A 504 -4.70 49.65 -68.32
N TYR A 505 -3.67 50.49 -68.19
CA TYR A 505 -3.25 51.02 -66.88
C TYR A 505 -4.35 51.87 -66.21
N ALA A 506 -5.10 52.66 -66.97
CA ALA A 506 -6.22 53.45 -66.45
C ALA A 506 -7.37 52.53 -65.95
N GLU A 507 -7.68 51.46 -66.69
CA GLU A 507 -8.65 50.44 -66.31
C GLU A 507 -8.21 49.66 -65.07
N GLN A 508 -6.97 49.16 -65.01
CA GLN A 508 -6.42 48.48 -63.83
C GLN A 508 -6.49 49.38 -62.57
N MET A 509 -6.15 50.66 -62.70
CA MET A 509 -6.27 51.63 -61.61
C MET A 509 -7.72 51.95 -61.23
N MET A 510 -8.67 51.83 -62.15
CA MET A 510 -10.11 51.93 -61.88
C MET A 510 -10.62 50.67 -61.15
N VAL A 511 -10.21 49.48 -61.60
CA VAL A 511 -10.54 48.19 -60.98
C VAL A 511 -9.96 48.10 -59.56
N MET A 512 -8.71 48.51 -59.32
CA MET A 512 -8.13 48.55 -57.97
C MET A 512 -8.93 49.46 -57.02
N ARG A 513 -9.35 50.65 -57.50
CA ARG A 513 -10.21 51.57 -56.73
C ARG A 513 -11.60 51.00 -56.48
N LEU A 514 -12.13 50.19 -57.39
CA LEU A 514 -13.40 49.47 -57.20
C LEU A 514 -13.22 48.36 -56.16
N ALA A 515 -12.16 47.56 -56.25
CA ALA A 515 -11.82 46.50 -55.29
C ALA A 515 -11.58 47.05 -53.88
N GLU A 516 -10.87 48.16 -53.71
CA GLU A 516 -10.68 48.80 -52.40
C GLU A 516 -12.01 49.29 -51.80
N LYS A 517 -12.91 49.84 -52.62
CA LYS A 517 -14.27 50.21 -52.20
C LYS A 517 -15.09 48.98 -51.80
N ALA A 518 -15.03 47.91 -52.61
CA ALA A 518 -15.72 46.65 -52.34
C ALA A 518 -15.22 45.99 -51.06
N ALA A 519 -13.90 45.98 -50.81
CA ALA A 519 -13.30 45.46 -49.58
C ALA A 519 -13.72 46.27 -48.34
N LYS A 520 -13.80 47.60 -48.44
CA LYS A 520 -14.35 48.45 -47.37
C LYS A 520 -15.83 48.15 -47.11
N GLN A 521 -16.64 48.06 -48.17
CA GLN A 521 -18.05 47.67 -48.06
C GLN A 521 -18.21 46.27 -47.46
N TYR A 522 -17.37 45.30 -47.82
CA TYR A 522 -17.37 43.96 -47.23
C TYR A 522 -17.01 43.99 -45.74
N ALA A 523 -15.97 44.73 -45.35
CA ALA A 523 -15.60 44.87 -43.93
C ALA A 523 -16.66 45.63 -43.11
N GLU A 524 -17.37 46.59 -43.71
CA GLU A 524 -18.53 47.26 -43.11
C GLU A 524 -19.72 46.30 -42.97
N LEU A 525 -19.98 45.46 -43.98
CA LEU A 525 -20.98 44.40 -43.93
C LEU A 525 -20.62 43.34 -42.88
N GLU A 526 -19.36 42.91 -42.78
CA GLU A 526 -18.89 41.97 -41.75
C GLU A 526 -19.02 42.54 -40.34
N GLN A 527 -18.74 43.84 -40.16
CA GLN A 527 -19.03 44.51 -38.89
C GLN A 527 -20.54 44.62 -38.62
N LEU A 528 -21.37 44.84 -39.64
CA LEU A 528 -22.82 44.87 -39.53
C LEU A 528 -23.37 43.49 -39.17
N THR A 529 -22.97 42.42 -39.86
CA THR A 529 -23.38 41.05 -39.55
C THR A 529 -22.86 40.62 -38.18
N TYR A 530 -21.63 40.97 -37.78
CA TYR A 530 -21.15 40.73 -36.41
C TYR A 530 -22.01 41.46 -35.36
N ARG A 531 -22.34 42.74 -35.58
CA ARG A 531 -23.21 43.52 -34.67
C ARG A 531 -24.63 42.95 -34.63
N LEU A 532 -25.17 42.52 -35.77
CA LEU A 532 -26.50 41.95 -35.93
C LEU A 532 -26.59 40.57 -35.28
N ASN A 533 -25.63 39.68 -35.54
CA ASN A 533 -25.48 38.39 -34.87
C ASN A 533 -25.32 38.56 -33.36
N ARG A 534 -24.57 39.58 -32.91
CA ARG A 534 -24.47 39.93 -31.48
C ARG A 534 -25.77 40.50 -30.90
N ALA A 535 -26.61 41.16 -31.70
CA ALA A 535 -27.90 41.68 -31.26
C ALA A 535 -28.98 40.60 -31.18
N PHE A 536 -28.94 39.61 -32.10
CA PHE A 536 -29.79 38.42 -32.08
C PHE A 536 -29.29 37.32 -31.13
N ALA A 537 -28.01 37.34 -30.75
CA ALA A 537 -27.48 36.45 -29.71
C ALA A 537 -28.25 36.67 -28.39
N PRO A 538 -28.63 35.58 -27.68
CA PRO A 538 -29.43 35.70 -26.46
C PRO A 538 -28.69 36.53 -25.40
N PRO A 539 -29.40 37.41 -24.65
CA PRO A 539 -28.77 38.36 -23.75
C PRO A 539 -27.93 37.63 -22.70
N TYR A 540 -26.64 38.01 -22.63
CA TYR A 540 -25.64 37.39 -21.77
C TYR A 540 -26.10 37.35 -20.29
N LYS A 541 -26.47 36.15 -19.84
CA LYS A 541 -26.89 35.89 -18.45
C LYS A 541 -25.65 35.91 -17.54
N LYS A 542 -25.41 37.04 -16.88
CA LYS A 542 -24.41 37.15 -15.81
C LYS A 542 -24.72 36.13 -14.71
N THR A 543 -23.78 35.21 -14.45
CA THR A 543 -23.77 34.45 -13.20
C THR A 543 -23.70 35.43 -12.03
N LYS A 544 -24.39 35.10 -10.91
CA LYS A 544 -24.70 36.05 -9.82
C LYS A 544 -23.44 36.66 -9.19
N SER A 545 -22.99 37.79 -9.75
CA SER A 545 -21.88 38.60 -9.23
C SER A 545 -22.40 39.92 -8.70
N LYS A 546 -21.83 40.33 -7.56
CA LYS A 546 -22.21 41.49 -6.74
C LYS A 546 -22.24 42.78 -7.57
N GLU A 547 -23.29 43.59 -7.40
CA GLU A 547 -23.42 44.87 -8.11
C GLU A 547 -22.28 45.83 -7.75
N LEU A 548 -21.68 46.46 -8.77
CA LEU A 548 -20.65 47.47 -8.59
C LEU A 548 -21.30 48.83 -8.30
N LYS A 549 -20.84 49.50 -7.24
CA LYS A 549 -21.32 50.84 -6.86
C LYS A 549 -21.07 51.85 -7.99
N LYS A 550 -22.10 52.64 -8.34
CA LYS A 550 -22.01 53.73 -9.32
C LYS A 550 -20.97 54.75 -8.84
N ARG A 551 -20.05 55.16 -9.72
CA ARG A 551 -19.05 56.21 -9.46
C ARG A 551 -19.65 57.59 -9.82
N SER A 552 -19.03 58.65 -9.31
CA SER A 552 -19.41 60.05 -9.56
C SER A 552 -19.46 60.39 -11.06
N PRO A 553 -20.26 61.39 -11.49
CA PRO A 553 -20.30 61.83 -12.88
C PRO A 553 -18.91 62.31 -13.36
N PRO A 554 -18.57 62.09 -14.64
CA PRO A 554 -17.28 62.50 -15.18
C PRO A 554 -17.17 64.04 -15.25
N LEU A 555 -15.97 64.55 -14.99
CA LEU A 555 -15.64 65.97 -15.15
C LEU A 555 -15.72 66.38 -16.63
N ALA A 556 -16.32 67.53 -16.90
CA ALA A 556 -16.43 68.06 -18.27
C ALA A 556 -15.05 68.36 -18.88
N GLN A 557 -14.89 68.05 -20.17
CA GLN A 557 -13.65 68.29 -20.92
C GLN A 557 -13.43 69.80 -21.10
N ARG A 558 -12.17 70.25 -20.98
CA ARG A 558 -11.80 71.66 -21.19
C ARG A 558 -11.73 71.97 -22.69
N HIS A 559 -12.46 73.00 -23.13
CA HIS A 559 -12.30 73.55 -24.48
C HIS A 559 -10.89 74.15 -24.67
N GLN A 560 -10.30 73.92 -25.84
CA GLN A 560 -9.03 74.53 -26.24
C GLN A 560 -9.26 75.98 -26.68
N ARG A 561 -8.32 76.89 -26.39
CA ARG A 561 -8.37 78.29 -26.85
C ARG A 561 -7.70 78.41 -28.22
N ALA A 562 -8.23 79.27 -29.08
CA ALA A 562 -7.62 79.59 -30.38
C ALA A 562 -6.27 80.32 -30.20
N ALA A 563 -5.39 80.20 -31.20
CA ALA A 563 -4.08 80.85 -31.23
C ALA A 563 -4.20 82.37 -31.52
N PRO A 564 -3.25 83.20 -31.03
CA PRO A 564 -3.21 84.63 -31.34
C PRO A 564 -2.88 84.90 -32.83
N PRO A 565 -3.26 86.08 -33.36
CA PRO A 565 -3.04 86.45 -34.76
C PRO A 565 -1.55 86.62 -35.12
N ARG A 566 -1.27 86.49 -36.42
CA ARG A 566 0.07 86.48 -37.04
C ARG A 566 0.44 87.88 -37.56
N GLU A 567 1.74 88.18 -37.58
CA GLU A 567 2.31 89.39 -38.22
C GLU A 567 2.49 89.18 -39.74
N LEU A 568 2.60 90.28 -40.50
CA LEU A 568 2.75 90.23 -41.96
C LEU A 568 4.08 89.58 -42.37
N THR A 569 4.06 88.70 -43.37
CA THR A 569 5.26 88.00 -43.87
C THR A 569 5.98 88.87 -44.91
N ASP A 570 7.31 88.79 -45.00
CA ASP A 570 8.10 89.61 -45.93
C ASP A 570 7.60 89.56 -47.39
N PHE A 571 7.25 88.36 -47.88
CA PHE A 571 6.65 88.17 -49.22
C PHE A 571 5.26 88.83 -49.38
N GLU A 572 4.48 88.95 -48.29
CA GLU A 572 3.18 89.63 -48.30
C GLU A 572 3.36 91.16 -48.30
N ALA A 573 4.44 91.66 -47.69
CA ALA A 573 4.83 93.06 -47.78
C ALA A 573 5.35 93.44 -49.17
N GLU A 574 6.24 92.63 -49.77
CA GLU A 574 6.69 92.81 -51.16
C GLU A 574 5.53 92.72 -52.16
N TYR A 575 4.58 91.80 -51.95
CA TYR A 575 3.39 91.72 -52.78
C TYR A 575 2.55 93.00 -52.75
N LEU A 576 2.36 93.58 -51.55
CA LEU A 576 1.63 94.84 -51.41
C LEU A 576 2.36 96.01 -52.07
N GLU A 577 3.67 96.14 -51.86
CA GLU A 577 4.48 97.28 -52.34
C GLU A 577 4.71 97.28 -53.87
N TYR A 578 4.78 96.10 -54.51
CA TYR A 578 5.08 95.99 -55.94
C TYR A 578 3.91 95.56 -56.84
N PHE A 579 2.85 94.96 -56.30
CA PHE A 579 1.75 94.38 -57.10
C PHE A 579 0.34 94.89 -56.72
N THR A 580 0.24 95.86 -55.81
CA THR A 580 -1.01 96.56 -55.49
C THR A 580 -0.77 98.06 -55.33
N ASP A 581 -1.80 98.89 -55.48
CA ASP A 581 -1.70 100.35 -55.25
C ASP A 581 -1.64 100.73 -53.74
N TYR A 582 -1.28 99.78 -52.86
CA TYR A 582 -1.28 99.94 -51.40
C TYR A 582 -0.25 100.97 -50.93
N CYS A 583 -0.70 101.99 -50.20
CA CYS A 583 0.17 102.99 -49.60
C CYS A 583 0.16 102.91 -48.07
N LYS A 584 1.33 102.58 -47.50
CA LYS A 584 1.57 102.33 -46.06
C LYS A 584 1.11 103.45 -45.08
N TYR A 585 0.81 104.64 -45.58
CA TYR A 585 0.40 105.80 -44.78
C TYR A 585 -1.10 106.15 -44.88
N SER A 586 -1.84 105.56 -45.83
CA SER A 586 -3.27 105.86 -46.03
C SER A 586 -4.19 104.64 -45.90
N ASP A 587 -3.70 103.43 -46.15
CA ASP A 587 -4.55 102.25 -46.37
C ASP A 587 -4.31 101.16 -45.31
N ASP A 588 -5.38 100.50 -44.84
CA ASP A 588 -5.30 99.38 -43.88
C ASP A 588 -5.03 98.05 -44.62
N VAL A 589 -4.12 97.22 -44.09
CA VAL A 589 -3.65 95.97 -44.73
C VAL A 589 -4.78 94.95 -45.02
N ARG A 590 -5.90 95.06 -44.30
CA ARG A 590 -7.04 94.14 -44.39
C ARG A 590 -7.86 94.28 -45.66
N ASP A 591 -7.87 95.47 -46.28
CA ASP A 591 -8.68 95.72 -47.48
C ASP A 591 -8.12 94.97 -48.71
N TYR A 592 -6.83 94.57 -48.64
CA TYR A 592 -6.14 93.75 -49.64
C TYR A 592 -6.19 92.25 -49.31
N VAL A 593 -7.23 91.82 -48.57
CA VAL A 593 -7.58 90.41 -48.27
C VAL A 593 -6.59 89.68 -47.33
N ILE A 594 -5.64 90.39 -46.72
CA ILE A 594 -4.65 89.81 -45.80
C ILE A 594 -5.10 90.00 -44.33
N GLN A 595 -5.28 88.90 -43.60
CA GLN A 595 -5.81 88.92 -42.22
C GLN A 595 -4.70 89.12 -41.16
N VAL A 596 -4.27 90.37 -40.97
CA VAL A 596 -3.27 90.79 -39.96
C VAL A 596 -3.84 91.88 -39.04
N VAL A 597 -3.15 92.18 -37.93
CA VAL A 597 -3.44 93.32 -37.03
C VAL A 597 -2.40 94.40 -37.23
N ASP A 598 -2.82 95.59 -37.66
CA ASP A 598 -1.93 96.72 -37.90
C ASP A 598 -1.29 97.25 -36.61
N ASN A 599 0.05 97.34 -36.63
CA ASN A 599 0.90 97.84 -35.55
C ASN A 599 1.73 99.05 -36.03
N THR A 600 1.07 100.11 -36.49
CA THR A 600 1.72 101.32 -37.06
C THR A 600 1.22 102.64 -36.46
N LYS A 601 1.11 102.71 -35.13
CA LYS A 601 1.23 103.99 -34.39
C LYS A 601 2.18 103.81 -33.21
N LYS A 602 3.30 104.56 -33.25
CA LYS A 602 4.58 104.43 -32.50
C LYS A 602 5.65 103.67 -33.29
N GLU A 603 6.88 104.18 -33.46
CA GLU A 603 7.53 105.40 -32.96
C GLU A 603 8.51 105.93 -34.03
N GLU A 604 8.46 107.24 -34.32
CA GLU A 604 9.51 107.92 -35.07
C GLU A 604 10.65 108.34 -34.12
N LYS A 605 11.88 108.34 -34.63
CA LYS A 605 13.10 108.42 -33.84
C LYS A 605 13.42 109.84 -33.38
N THR A 606 13.99 109.96 -32.18
CA THR A 606 14.86 111.08 -31.82
C THR A 606 16.23 110.91 -32.50
N ILE A 607 16.81 112.04 -32.89
CA ILE A 607 18.07 112.18 -33.65
C ILE A 607 19.28 112.02 -32.72
N PRO A 608 20.40 111.45 -33.21
CA PRO A 608 21.74 111.77 -32.73
C PRO A 608 22.51 112.61 -33.77
N ASP A 609 23.20 113.64 -33.30
CA ASP A 609 24.03 114.54 -34.09
C ASP A 609 25.37 113.90 -34.51
N ASP A 610 25.91 114.34 -35.65
CA ASP A 610 27.34 114.25 -35.99
C ASP A 610 27.74 115.59 -36.64
N ASP A 611 28.63 116.34 -35.99
CA ASP A 611 29.29 117.53 -36.54
C ASP A 611 30.64 117.11 -37.17
N GLU A 612 30.83 117.35 -38.48
CA GLU A 612 32.16 117.61 -39.04
C GLU A 612 32.26 119.09 -39.43
N GLN A 613 33.24 119.78 -38.83
CA GLN A 613 33.48 121.21 -39.03
C GLN A 613 34.37 121.48 -40.25
N GLU A 614 33.95 122.48 -41.05
CA GLU A 614 34.78 123.59 -41.57
C GLU A 614 35.96 123.27 -42.56
N ASN A 615 36.34 124.13 -43.50
CA ASN A 615 35.78 125.37 -44.07
C ASN A 615 36.48 125.64 -45.42
N ASP A 616 35.85 126.39 -46.34
CA ASP A 616 36.33 127.72 -46.77
C ASP A 616 35.51 128.30 -47.95
N GLU A 617 35.35 129.64 -47.92
CA GLU A 617 34.69 130.57 -48.88
C GLU A 617 33.14 130.61 -48.96
#